data_AF-A0A0L0UN52-F1
#
_entry.id   AF-A0A0L0UN52-F1
#
_cell.length_a   1.000
_cell.length_b   1.000
_cell.length_c   1.000
_cell.angle_alpha   90.00
_cell.angle_beta   90.00
_cell.angle_gamma   90.00
#
_symmetry.space_group_name_H-M   'P 1'
#
loop_
_entity.id
_entity.type
_entity.pdbx_description
1 polymer ?
#
loop_
_entity_poly.entity_id
_entity_poly.type
_entity_poly.pdbx_seq_one_letter_code
_entity_poly.pdbx_strand_id
1 'polypeptide(L)' 'MSTADLISVFLSIELQSYGLYILSTLYRDSESATASGLTYFLLGGLSSCFILLGSALLYVNSGTTNLDNIYVIS' A
#
# COMPACT_ATOMS: atom_id res chain seq x y z
N MET A 1 -13.64 -16.73 2.53
CA MET A 1 -12.19 -16.86 2.76
C MET A 1 -11.46 -15.78 1.97
N SER A 2 -11.92 -14.54 2.12
CA SER A 2 -11.57 -13.42 1.25
C SER A 2 -10.75 -12.43 2.05
N THR A 3 -9.50 -12.21 1.62
CA THR A 3 -8.69 -11.05 2.04
C THR A 3 -8.35 -10.98 3.54
N ALA A 4 -8.25 -12.13 4.21
CA ALA A 4 -7.85 -12.18 5.62
C ALA A 4 -6.33 -12.25 5.83
N ASP A 5 -5.50 -12.17 4.78
CA ASP A 5 -4.05 -12.11 4.94
C ASP A 5 -3.52 -10.69 4.71
N LEU A 6 -2.67 -10.22 5.63
CA LEU A 6 -2.07 -8.88 5.63
C LEU A 6 -1.33 -8.58 4.31
N ILE A 7 -0.75 -9.62 3.71
CA ILE A 7 -0.06 -9.57 2.41
C ILE A 7 -1.04 -9.28 1.26
N SER A 8 -2.23 -9.88 1.29
CA SER A 8 -3.26 -9.66 0.25
C SER A 8 -3.80 -8.24 0.30
N VAL A 9 -3.92 -7.66 1.50
CA VAL A 9 -4.32 -6.26 1.69
C VAL A 9 -3.25 -5.32 1.14
N PHE A 10 -1.98 -5.56 1.49
CA PHE A 10 -0.85 -4.77 0.98
C PHE A 10 -0.79 -4.78 -0.56
N LEU A 11 -0.91 -5.95 -1.17
CA LEU A 11 -0.87 -6.10 -2.63
C LEU A 11 -2.00 -5.33 -3.32
N SER A 12 -3.20 -5.33 -2.72
CA SER A 12 -4.37 -4.63 -3.28
C SER A 12 -4.20 -3.11 -3.24
N ILE A 13 -3.61 -2.59 -2.17
CA ILE A 13 -3.34 -1.15 -2.00
C ILE A 13 -2.27 -0.68 -2.99
N GLU A 14 -1.17 -1.44 -3.14
CA GLU A 14 -0.12 -1.14 -4.12
C GLU A 14 -0.66 -1.11 -5.56
N LEU A 15 -1.48 -2.11 -5.93
CA LEU A 15 -2.06 -2.19 -7.26
C LEU A 15 -2.95 -0.98 -7.60
N GLN A 16 -3.76 -0.52 -6.64
CA GLN A 16 -4.58 0.69 -6.79
C GLN A 16 -3.72 1.96 -6.90
N SER A 17 -2.66 2.05 -6.10
CA SER A 17 -1.75 3.20 -6.08
C SER A 17 -1.01 3.37 -7.40
N TYR A 18 -0.54 2.27 -8.01
CA TYR A 18 0.05 2.30 -9.35
C TYR A 18 -0.90 2.84 -10.42
N GLY A 19 -2.18 2.49 -10.36
CA GLY A 19 -3.20 3.03 -11.28
C GLY A 19 -3.34 4.55 -11.17
N LEU A 20 -3.31 5.10 -9.95
CA LEU A 20 -3.39 6.53 -9.68
C LEU A 20 -2.11 7.28 -10.12
N TYR A 21 -0.93 6.67 -9.99
CA TYR A 21 0.31 7.25 -10.52
C TYR A 21 0.26 7.40 -12.05
N ILE A 22 -0.27 6.40 -12.74
CA ILE A 22 -0.44 6.43 -14.20
C ILE A 22 -1.48 7.49 -14.60
N LEU A 23 -2.61 7.56 -13.90
CA LEU A 23 -3.66 8.55 -14.17
C LEU A 23 -3.20 10.00 -13.92
N SER A 24 -2.40 10.25 -12.89
CA SER A 24 -1.89 11.59 -12.57
C SER A 24 -0.84 12.09 -13.58
N THR A 25 -0.14 11.17 -14.25
CA THR A 25 0.86 11.49 -15.29
C THR A 25 0.31 11.47 -16.71
N LEU A 26 -0.99 11.19 -16.89
CA LEU A 26 -1.62 11.04 -18.21
C LEU A 26 -1.58 12.32 -19.04
N TYR A 27 -1.63 13.50 -18.39
CA TYR A 27 -1.53 14.82 -19.03
C TYR A 27 -0.07 15.28 -19.18
N ARG A 28 0.71 14.56 -19.98
CA ARG A 28 2.16 14.81 -20.16
C ARG A 28 2.51 16.20 -20.70
N ASP A 29 1.60 16.87 -21.41
CA ASP A 29 1.83 18.21 -21.98
C ASP A 29 1.87 19.32 -20.92
N SER A 30 1.47 19.03 -19.68
CA SER A 30 1.59 19.95 -18.54
C SER A 30 2.77 19.54 -17.66
N GLU A 31 3.75 20.42 -17.51
CA GLU A 31 4.84 20.23 -16.52
C GLU A 31 4.30 19.99 -15.10
N SER A 32 3.17 20.64 -14.77
CA SER A 32 2.50 20.46 -13.48
C SER A 32 1.97 19.04 -13.27
N ALA A 33 1.44 18.38 -14.31
CA ALA A 33 0.94 17.00 -14.18
C ALA A 33 2.09 16.01 -13.98
N THR A 34 3.21 16.22 -14.69
CA THR A 34 4.41 15.38 -14.55
C THR A 34 5.04 15.52 -13.16
N ALA A 35 5.13 16.75 -12.62
CA ALA A 35 5.61 17.00 -11.27
C ALA A 35 4.67 16.44 -10.19
N SER A 36 3.35 16.55 -10.40
CA SER A 36 2.33 16.03 -9.47
C SER A 36 2.35 14.50 -9.42
N GLY A 37 2.52 13.83 -10.56
CA GLY A 37 2.66 12.37 -10.60
C GLY A 37 3.92 11.85 -9.91
N LEU A 38 5.05 12.56 -10.06
CA LEU A 38 6.29 12.20 -9.38
C LEU A 38 6.18 12.37 -7.85
N THR A 39 5.57 13.47 -7.40
CA THR A 39 5.34 13.70 -5.95
C THR A 39 4.36 12.66 -5.37
N TYR A 40 3.31 12.28 -6.10
CA TYR A 40 2.41 11.20 -5.71
C TYR A 40 3.11 9.84 -5.62
N PHE A 41 3.97 9.52 -6.59
CA PHE A 41 4.76 8.29 -6.57
C PHE A 41 5.69 8.23 -5.34
N LEU A 42 6.41 9.32 -5.05
CA LEU A 42 7.30 9.38 -3.88
C LEU A 42 6.53 9.28 -2.57
N LEU A 43 5.40 10.00 -2.46
CA LEU A 43 4.58 9.99 -1.25
C LEU A 43 3.96 8.60 -1.01
N GLY A 44 3.51 7.94 -2.07
CA GLY A 44 2.93 6.61 -1.95
C GLY A 44 3.99 5.53 -1.71
N GLY A 45 5.21 5.65 -2.26
CA GLY A 45 6.33 4.77 -1.88
C GLY A 45 6.71 4.87 -0.40
N LEU A 46 6.66 6.09 0.17
CA LEU A 46 6.82 6.30 1.62
C LEU A 46 5.68 5.64 2.40
N SER A 47 4.44 5.82 1.97
CA SER A 47 3.24 5.21 2.57
C SER A 47 3.33 3.68 2.60
N SER A 48 3.74 3.06 1.50
CA SER A 48 3.94 1.61 1.41
C SER A 48 4.99 1.10 2.39
N CYS A 49 6.05 1.87 2.62
CA CYS A 49 7.06 1.54 3.63
C CYS A 49 6.48 1.55 5.05
N PHE A 50 5.60 2.50 5.37
CA PHE A 50 4.88 2.52 6.65
C PHE A 50 3.92 1.33 6.81
N ILE A 51 3.19 0.97 5.75
CA ILE A 51 2.28 -0.19 5.78
C ILE A 51 3.08 -1.48 5.96
N LEU A 52 4.18 -1.65 5.23
CA LEU A 52 5.09 -2.81 5.38
C LEU A 52 5.66 -2.88 6.80
N LEU A 53 6.14 -1.76 7.35
CA LEU A 53 6.64 -1.69 8.73
C LEU A 53 5.55 -2.06 9.75
N GLY A 54 4.34 -1.53 9.61
CA GLY A 54 3.19 -1.88 10.45
C GLY A 54 2.84 -3.36 10.35
N SER A 55 2.84 -3.92 9.14
CA SER A 55 2.58 -5.34 8.91
C SER A 55 3.65 -6.24 9.52
N ALA A 56 4.92 -5.83 9.48
CA ALA A 56 6.03 -6.53 10.10
C ALA A 56 5.93 -6.49 11.63
N LEU A 57 5.57 -5.36 12.22
CA LEU A 57 5.35 -5.22 13.67
C LEU A 57 4.19 -6.11 14.16
N LEU A 58 3.08 -6.14 13.42
CA LEU A 58 1.95 -7.02 13.72
C LEU A 58 2.33 -8.50 13.61
N TYR A 59 3.09 -8.86 12.59
CA TYR A 59 3.61 -10.22 12.41
C TYR A 59 4.57 -10.63 13.54
N VAL A 60 5.48 -9.73 13.96
CA VAL A 60 6.40 -10.00 15.08
C VAL A 60 5.65 -10.21 16.40
N ASN A 61 4.56 -9.47 16.64
CA ASN A 61 3.78 -9.61 17.87
C ASN A 61 2.84 -10.83 17.85
N SER A 62 2.25 -11.16 16.70
CA SER A 62 1.22 -12.21 16.61
C SER A 62 1.72 -13.55 16.07
N GLY A 63 2.92 -13.58 15.47
CA GLY A 63 3.51 -14.77 14.83
C GLY A 63 2.77 -15.27 13.59
N THR A 64 1.72 -14.57 13.14
CA THR A 64 0.85 -14.99 12.04
C THR A 64 0.51 -13.80 11.15
N THR A 65 0.34 -14.05 9.85
CA THR A 65 -0.02 -13.03 8.84
C THR A 65 -1.53 -12.93 8.61
N ASN A 66 -2.30 -13.83 9.22
CA ASN A 66 -3.72 -13.94 9.00
C ASN A 66 -4.46 -13.08 10.03
N LEU A 67 -5.18 -12.07 9.55
CA LEU A 67 -6.05 -11.20 10.33
C LEU A 67 -7.09 -12.01 11.10
N ASP A 68 -7.51 -13.17 10.58
CA ASP A 68 -8.44 -14.05 11.30
C ASP A 68 -7.83 -14.66 12.58
N ASN A 69 -6.50 -14.81 12.63
CA ASN A 69 -5.83 -15.34 13.82
C ASN A 69 -5.51 -14.23 14.83
N ILE A 70 -5.29 -13.00 14.35
CA ILE A 70 -5.05 -11.83 15.20
C ILE A 70 -6.32 -11.47 16.01
N TYR A 71 -7.53 -11.57 15.43
CA TYR A 71 -8.77 -11.28 16.19
C TYR A 71 -9.05 -12.32 17.27
N VAL A 72 -8.61 -13.57 17.10
CA VAL A 72 -8.87 -14.65 18.08
C VAL A 72 -8.06 -14.46 19.36
N ILE A 73 -6.94 -13.74 19.27
CA ILE A 73 -6.01 -13.53 20.40
C ILE A 73 -6.42 -12.30 21.26
N SER A 74 -7.36 -11.47 20.80
CA SER A 74 -7.95 -10.34 21.57
C SER A 74 -9.24 -10.72 22.28
#